data_AF-A0A9J7EBX7-F1
#
_entry.id   AF-A0A9J7EBX7-F1
#
_cell.length_a   1.000
_cell.length_b   1.000
_cell.length_c   1.000
_cell.angle_alpha   90.00
_cell.angle_beta   90.00
_cell.angle_gamma   90.00
#
_symmetry.space_group_name_H-M   'P 1'
#
loop_
_entity.id
_entity.type
_entity.pdbx_description
1 polymer ?
#
loop_
_entity_poly.entity_id
_entity_poly.type
_entity_poly.pdbx_seq_one_letter_code
_entity_poly.pdbx_strand_id
1 'polypeptide(L)'
;MNFNFKNCFIELPSFSKSAFRPPEDCSMCLGVDDVVRLANITAEEFEDKYAYSTTPVIVTDATEGWRALKEFDFNFFANFYSEKKMGKQINDCFYFAYKSGLKSLQEVFNMDEARANLSGQPWYVG
;
A
#
# COMPACT_ATOMS: atom_id res chain seq x y z
N MET A 1 -1.67 -36.45 -21.81
CA MET A 1 -2.22 -35.76 -20.63
C MET A 1 -1.44 -34.47 -20.42
N ASN A 2 -2.07 -33.32 -20.63
CA ASN A 2 -1.47 -32.01 -20.35
C ASN A 2 -1.68 -31.70 -18.86
N PHE A 3 -0.63 -31.81 -18.05
CA PHE A 3 -0.67 -31.36 -16.66
C PHE A 3 -0.47 -29.84 -16.64
N ASN A 4 -1.56 -29.12 -16.40
CA ASN A 4 -1.54 -27.70 -16.10
C ASN A 4 -1.11 -27.56 -14.63
N PHE A 5 0.14 -27.18 -14.36
CA PHE A 5 0.75 -27.08 -13.02
C PHE A 5 0.10 -26.04 -12.08
N LYS A 6 -1.03 -25.42 -12.47
CA LYS A 6 -1.72 -24.41 -11.65
C LYS A 6 -2.71 -24.98 -10.64
N ASN A 7 -3.03 -26.27 -10.71
CA ASN A 7 -4.02 -26.89 -9.83
C ASN A 7 -3.35 -27.96 -8.97
N CYS A 8 -3.55 -27.89 -7.64
CA CYS A 8 -3.07 -28.91 -6.71
C CYS A 8 -3.72 -30.27 -7.02
N PHE A 9 -2.99 -31.36 -6.80
CA PHE A 9 -3.52 -32.73 -6.96
C PHE A 9 -4.71 -33.01 -6.03
N ILE A 10 -4.73 -32.36 -4.86
CA ILE A 10 -5.83 -32.37 -3.90
C ILE A 10 -6.11 -30.92 -3.50
N GLU A 11 -7.34 -30.47 -3.65
CA GLU A 11 -7.80 -29.22 -3.07
C GLU A 11 -8.22 -29.47 -1.62
N LEU A 12 -7.55 -28.81 -0.69
CA LEU A 12 -7.95 -28.86 0.71
C LEU A 12 -9.04 -27.82 0.99
N PRO A 13 -10.00 -28.10 1.89
CA PRO A 13 -10.94 -27.09 2.35
C PRO A 13 -10.22 -25.84 2.88
N SER A 14 -10.82 -24.66 2.75
CA SER A 14 -10.21 -23.39 3.17
C SER A 14 -9.81 -23.37 4.65
N PHE A 15 -10.56 -24.06 5.52
CA PHE A 15 -10.27 -24.17 6.94
C PHE A 15 -8.99 -24.96 7.26
N SER A 16 -8.52 -25.81 6.33
CA SER A 16 -7.35 -26.66 6.55
C SER A 16 -6.09 -25.83 6.86
N LYS A 17 -5.94 -24.66 6.21
CA LYS A 17 -4.86 -23.71 6.48
C LYS A 17 -4.84 -23.28 7.94
N SER A 18 -6.01 -22.98 8.51
CA SER A 18 -6.12 -22.57 9.92
C SER A 18 -5.96 -23.75 10.87
N ALA A 19 -6.49 -24.93 10.52
CA ALA A 19 -6.47 -26.11 11.37
C ALA A 19 -5.06 -26.72 11.53
N PHE A 20 -4.21 -26.62 10.49
CA PHE A 20 -2.84 -27.12 10.51
C PHE A 20 -1.79 -26.03 10.74
N ARG A 21 -2.22 -24.80 10.99
CA ARG A 21 -1.31 -23.72 11.36
C ARG A 21 -0.77 -24.02 12.76
N PRO A 22 0.56 -24.00 12.97
CA PRO A 22 1.11 -24.11 14.32
C PRO A 22 0.58 -22.97 15.20
N PRO A 23 0.52 -23.15 16.53
CA PRO A 23 0.21 -22.06 17.45
C PRO A 23 1.18 -20.88 17.24
N GLU A 24 0.62 -19.67 17.21
CA GLU A 24 1.40 -18.45 17.05
C GLU A 24 2.04 -18.05 18.40
N ASP A 25 3.33 -17.70 18.36
CA ASP A 25 4.00 -17.08 19.50
C ASP A 25 3.78 -15.55 19.45
N CYS A 26 2.82 -15.08 20.25
CA CYS A 26 2.50 -13.66 20.36
C CYS A 26 3.35 -12.92 21.41
N SER A 27 4.41 -13.53 21.94
CA SER A 27 5.28 -12.89 22.96
C SER A 27 5.85 -11.56 22.49
N MET A 28 6.13 -11.44 21.19
CA MET A 28 6.61 -10.22 20.55
C MET A 28 5.64 -9.03 20.62
N CYS A 29 4.35 -9.28 20.88
CA CYS A 29 3.32 -8.25 20.98
C CYS A 29 3.07 -7.80 22.43
N LEU A 30 3.70 -8.43 23.41
CA LEU A 30 3.49 -8.10 24.82
C LEU A 30 4.07 -6.71 25.12
N GLY A 31 3.24 -5.83 25.68
CA GLY A 31 3.64 -4.47 26.05
C GLY A 31 3.80 -3.51 24.87
N VAL A 32 3.30 -3.87 23.68
CA VAL A 32 3.24 -2.97 22.52
C VAL A 32 1.92 -2.20 22.56
N ASP A 33 1.94 -1.01 23.17
CA ASP A 33 0.75 -0.15 23.30
C ASP A 33 0.68 0.97 22.25
N ASP A 34 1.81 1.32 21.63
CA ASP A 34 1.91 2.35 20.59
C ASP A 34 3.11 2.12 19.66
N VAL A 35 3.15 2.85 18.55
CA VAL A 35 4.24 2.82 17.57
C VAL A 35 5.33 3.80 17.96
N VAL A 36 6.58 3.32 18.02
CA VAL A 36 7.73 4.17 18.36
C VAL A 36 7.98 5.19 17.25
N ARG A 37 8.15 6.47 17.63
CA ARG A 37 8.44 7.57 16.69
C ARG A 37 9.85 8.09 16.93
N LEU A 38 10.64 8.17 15.86
CA LEU A 38 12.06 8.51 15.89
C LEU A 38 12.32 9.69 14.96
N ALA A 39 13.28 10.53 15.32
CA ALA A 39 13.81 11.60 14.49
C ALA A 39 15.33 11.65 14.64
N ASN A 40 16.04 12.12 13.63
CA ASN A 40 17.49 12.27 13.58
C ASN A 40 18.24 10.98 13.96
N ILE A 41 17.74 9.83 13.49
CA ILE A 41 18.35 8.52 13.74
C ILE A 41 19.39 8.19 12.69
N THR A 42 20.53 7.64 13.11
CA THR A 42 21.54 7.14 12.19
C THR A 42 21.20 5.73 11.69
N ALA A 43 21.75 5.31 10.55
CA ALA A 43 21.56 3.96 10.04
C ALA A 43 22.07 2.89 11.02
N GLU A 44 23.19 3.15 11.69
CA GLU A 44 23.79 2.25 12.69
C GLU A 44 22.90 2.09 13.93
N GLU A 45 22.38 3.20 14.48
CA GLU A 45 21.44 3.13 15.61
C GLU A 45 20.13 2.45 15.24
N PHE A 46 19.65 2.66 14.01
CA PHE A 46 18.47 1.96 13.52
C PHE A 46 18.71 0.45 13.40
N GLU A 47 19.85 0.05 12.84
CA GLU A 47 20.21 -1.34 12.67
C GLU A 47 20.37 -2.07 14.01
N ASP A 48 21.12 -1.48 14.93
CA ASP A 48 21.40 -2.06 16.26
C ASP A 48 20.12 -2.22 17.10
N LYS A 49 19.22 -1.24 17.06
CA LYS A 49 18.09 -1.17 18.00
C LYS A 49 16.74 -1.60 17.43
N TYR A 50 16.50 -1.45 16.13
CA TYR A 50 15.15 -1.54 15.55
C TYR A 50 15.03 -2.48 14.35
N ALA A 51 16.02 -2.54 13.44
CA ALA A 51 15.90 -3.25 12.16
C ALA A 51 15.59 -4.75 12.29
N TYR A 52 16.06 -5.37 13.37
CA TYR A 52 15.87 -6.79 13.66
C TYR A 52 14.97 -7.04 14.88
N SER A 53 14.25 -6.00 15.31
CA SER A 53 13.22 -6.11 16.34
C SER A 53 11.84 -6.36 15.71
N THR A 54 10.89 -6.79 16.52
CA THR A 54 9.48 -6.94 16.13
C THR A 54 8.67 -5.66 16.32
N THR A 55 9.30 -4.58 16.77
CA THR A 55 8.63 -3.33 17.11
C THR A 55 8.55 -2.43 15.88
N PRO A 56 7.34 -2.06 15.41
CA PRO A 56 7.20 -1.13 14.30
C PRO A 56 7.67 0.27 14.74
N VAL A 57 8.34 0.98 13.83
CA VAL A 57 8.82 2.34 14.07
C VAL A 57 8.45 3.28 12.94
N ILE A 58 8.24 4.55 13.27
CA ILE A 58 8.01 5.65 12.33
C ILE A 58 9.19 6.62 12.43
N VAL A 59 9.96 6.77 11.36
CA VAL A 59 11.01 7.81 11.26
C VAL A 59 10.37 9.08 10.68
N THR A 60 10.21 10.11 11.50
CA THR A 60 9.36 11.26 11.18
C THR A 60 10.00 12.27 10.23
N ASP A 61 11.32 12.29 10.14
CA ASP A 61 12.12 13.23 9.35
C ASP A 61 12.79 12.59 8.13
N ALA A 62 12.56 11.29 7.88
CA ALA A 62 13.17 10.54 6.77
C ALA A 62 12.89 11.13 5.37
N THR A 63 11.82 11.92 5.23
CA THR A 63 11.38 12.50 3.95
C THR A 63 11.47 14.02 3.91
N GLU A 64 12.06 14.69 4.91
CA GLU A 64 12.06 16.16 5.05
C GLU A 64 12.64 16.88 3.80
N GLY A 65 13.64 16.29 3.15
CA GLY A 65 14.25 16.83 1.93
C GLY A 65 13.52 16.52 0.62
N TRP A 66 12.43 15.75 0.64
CA TRP A 66 11.77 15.28 -0.58
C TRP A 66 10.92 16.38 -1.21
N ARG A 67 11.18 16.70 -2.48
CA ARG A 67 10.35 17.63 -3.27
C ARG A 67 8.89 17.20 -3.35
N ALA A 68 8.62 15.90 -3.24
CA ALA A 68 7.28 15.32 -3.22
C ALA A 68 6.35 16.00 -2.20
N LEU A 69 6.87 16.41 -1.03
CA LEU A 69 6.08 17.09 -0.01
C LEU A 69 5.51 18.45 -0.45
N LYS A 70 6.10 19.06 -1.49
CA LYS A 70 5.70 20.37 -2.03
C LYS A 70 5.06 20.29 -3.41
N GLU A 71 5.28 19.19 -4.13
CA GLU A 71 4.94 19.07 -5.55
C GLU A 71 3.91 17.99 -5.85
N PHE A 72 3.79 16.96 -5.00
CA PHE A 72 2.84 15.88 -5.26
C PHE A 72 1.47 16.30 -4.76
N ASP A 73 0.66 16.80 -5.69
CA ASP A 73 -0.75 17.04 -5.53
C ASP A 73 -1.57 16.33 -6.62
N PHE A 74 -2.89 16.47 -6.56
CA PHE A 74 -3.79 15.86 -7.53
C PHE A 74 -3.48 16.30 -8.98
N ASN A 75 -3.18 17.59 -9.19
CA ASN A 75 -2.93 18.15 -10.52
C ASN A 75 -1.60 17.67 -11.10
N PHE A 76 -0.56 17.59 -10.27
CA PHE A 76 0.71 16.99 -10.65
C PHE A 76 0.50 15.58 -11.19
N PHE A 77 -0.23 14.73 -10.47
CA PHE A 77 -0.51 13.37 -10.92
C PHE A 77 -1.41 13.33 -12.15
N ALA A 78 -2.46 14.14 -12.22
CA ALA A 78 -3.34 14.22 -13.39
C ALA A 78 -2.55 14.57 -14.68
N ASN A 79 -1.65 15.55 -14.60
CA ASN A 79 -0.77 15.92 -15.72
C ASN A 79 0.24 14.81 -16.03
N PHE A 80 0.90 14.26 -15.00
CA PHE A 80 1.90 13.21 -15.18
C PHE A 80 1.33 11.96 -15.87
N TYR A 81 0.12 11.55 -15.49
CA TYR A 81 -0.55 10.36 -16.02
C TYR A 81 -1.30 10.61 -17.34
N SER A 82 -1.62 11.85 -17.71
CA SER A 82 -2.25 12.18 -18.99
C SER A 82 -1.25 12.37 -20.14
N GLU A 83 -0.07 12.93 -19.87
CA GLU A 83 0.93 13.26 -20.91
C GLU A 83 1.80 12.06 -21.32
N LYS A 84 2.03 11.12 -20.41
CA LYS A 84 2.85 9.94 -20.70
C LYS A 84 1.98 8.87 -21.37
N LYS A 85 2.52 8.25 -22.43
CA LYS A 85 1.95 7.01 -23.00
C LYS A 85 1.97 5.94 -21.90
N MET A 86 0.89 5.87 -21.14
CA MET A 86 0.64 4.83 -20.16
C MET A 86 0.73 3.49 -20.86
N GLY A 87 1.68 2.66 -20.44
CA GLY A 87 1.72 1.28 -20.89
C GLY A 87 0.38 0.62 -20.55
N LYS A 88 -0.12 -0.22 -21.46
CA LYS A 88 -1.40 -0.94 -21.33
C LYS A 88 -1.57 -1.72 -20.00
N GLN A 89 -0.48 -1.94 -19.27
CA GLN A 89 -0.39 -2.71 -18.02
C GLN A 89 -0.85 -1.98 -16.74
N ILE A 90 -1.09 -0.66 -16.75
CA ILE A 90 -1.40 0.07 -15.51
C ILE A 90 -2.84 -0.18 -15.04
N ASN A 91 -3.80 -0.23 -15.97
CA ASN A 91 -5.20 -0.48 -15.63
C ASN A 91 -5.49 -1.95 -15.27
N ASP A 92 -4.68 -2.90 -15.74
CA ASP A 92 -4.97 -4.32 -15.61
C ASP A 92 -4.40 -4.94 -14.30
N CYS A 93 -3.36 -4.33 -13.70
CA CYS A 93 -2.67 -4.92 -12.53
C CYS A 93 -2.59 -4.01 -11.29
N PHE A 94 -2.67 -2.69 -11.44
CA PHE A 94 -2.34 -1.73 -10.36
C PHE A 94 -3.48 -0.77 -10.01
N TYR A 95 -4.66 -0.94 -10.59
CA TYR A 95 -5.83 -0.14 -10.26
C TYR A 95 -6.94 -1.03 -9.69
N PHE A 96 -7.33 -0.73 -8.46
CA PHE A 96 -8.42 -1.39 -7.77
C PHE A 96 -9.62 -0.45 -7.67
N ALA A 97 -10.63 -0.75 -8.47
CA ALA A 97 -11.92 -0.06 -8.40
C ALA A 97 -12.64 -0.44 -7.09
N TYR A 98 -12.69 0.47 -6.13
CA TYR A 98 -13.50 0.33 -4.93
C TYR A 98 -14.94 0.84 -5.15
N LYS A 99 -15.68 1.09 -4.07
CA LYS A 99 -17.10 1.51 -4.11
C LYS A 99 -17.33 2.96 -4.59
N SER A 100 -16.30 3.63 -5.07
CA SER A 100 -16.33 5.02 -5.53
C SER A 100 -16.91 5.20 -6.94
N GLY A 101 -17.15 4.11 -7.67
CA GLY A 101 -17.67 4.15 -9.04
C GLY A 101 -16.66 4.58 -10.10
N LEU A 102 -15.39 4.81 -9.72
CA LEU A 102 -14.28 5.13 -10.61
C LEU A 102 -13.61 3.82 -11.07
N LYS A 103 -13.56 3.58 -12.38
CA LYS A 103 -13.11 2.31 -12.97
C LYS A 103 -11.71 2.36 -13.59
N SER A 104 -11.08 3.53 -13.63
CA SER A 104 -9.72 3.69 -14.13
C SER A 104 -9.05 4.94 -13.55
N LEU A 105 -7.72 4.99 -13.60
CA LEU A 105 -6.98 6.23 -13.29
C LEU A 105 -7.38 7.40 -14.19
N GLN A 106 -7.76 7.13 -15.44
CA GLN A 106 -8.26 8.17 -16.34
C GLN A 106 -9.56 8.79 -15.80
N GLU A 107 -10.48 7.99 -15.27
CA GLU A 107 -11.70 8.51 -14.63
C GLU A 107 -11.40 9.31 -13.36
N VAL A 108 -10.40 8.87 -12.57
CA VAL A 108 -9.94 9.61 -11.38
C VAL A 108 -9.44 10.99 -11.78
N PHE A 109 -8.51 11.08 -12.74
CA PHE A 109 -7.90 12.35 -13.12
C PHE A 109 -8.81 13.27 -13.95
N ASN A 110 -9.98 12.78 -14.38
CA ASN A 110 -11.01 13.55 -15.10
C ASN A 110 -12.20 13.95 -14.20
N MET A 111 -12.14 13.76 -12.88
CA MET A 111 -13.18 14.22 -11.96
C MET A 111 -13.33 15.75 -11.98
N ASP A 112 -14.51 16.24 -11.64
CA ASP A 112 -14.70 17.66 -11.36
C ASP A 112 -13.90 18.09 -10.12
N GLU A 113 -13.57 19.39 -10.07
CA GLU A 113 -12.71 19.95 -9.02
C GLU A 113 -13.27 19.74 -7.61
N ALA A 114 -14.59 19.83 -7.43
CA ALA A 114 -15.22 19.63 -6.12
C ALA A 114 -15.05 18.19 -5.65
N ARG A 115 -15.25 17.23 -6.55
CA ARG A 115 -15.02 15.81 -6.25
C ARG A 115 -13.54 15.53 -5.99
N ALA A 116 -12.63 16.01 -6.84
CA ALA A 116 -11.19 15.83 -6.67
C ALA A 116 -10.69 16.36 -5.31
N ASN A 117 -11.20 17.51 -4.86
CA ASN A 117 -10.86 18.14 -3.58
C ASN A 117 -11.63 17.58 -2.37
N LEU A 118 -12.34 16.46 -2.52
CA LEU A 118 -13.13 15.80 -1.46
C LEU A 118 -14.23 16.70 -0.85
N SER A 119 -14.66 17.75 -1.55
CA SER A 119 -15.79 18.60 -1.15
C SER A 119 -17.11 18.18 -1.79
N GLY A 120 -17.05 17.38 -2.87
CA GLY A 120 -18.18 16.74 -3.55
C GLY A 120 -18.43 15.31 -3.07
N GLN A 121 -18.69 14.39 -4.01
CA GLN A 121 -18.85 12.98 -3.67
C GLN A 121 -17.53 12.36 -3.19
N PRO A 122 -17.49 11.67 -2.05
CA PRO A 122 -16.27 11.04 -1.56
C PRO A 122 -15.80 9.96 -2.54
N TRP A 123 -14.48 9.76 -2.61
CA TRP A 123 -13.88 8.75 -3.46
C TRP A 123 -12.58 8.22 -2.87
N TYR A 124 -12.26 7.01 -3.28
CA TYR A 124 -11.06 6.25 -2.93
C TYR A 124 -10.80 5.23 -4.04
N VAL A 125 -9.52 5.05 -4.36
CA VAL A 125 -8.99 4.07 -5.31
C VAL A 125 -7.71 3.50 -4.73
N GLY A 126 -7.32 2.30 -5.14
CA GLY A 126 -6.05 1.70 -4.76
C GLY A 126 -5.30 1.13 -5.94
#